data_AF-A0A1I5WHI0-F1
#
_entry.id   AF-A0A1I5WHI0-F1
#
_cell.length_a   1.000
_cell.length_b   1.000
_cell.length_c   1.000
_cell.angle_alpha   90.00
_cell.angle_beta   90.00
_cell.angle_gamma   90.00
#
_symmetry.space_group_name_H-M   'P 1'
#
loop_
_entity.id
_entity.type
_entity.pdbx_description
1 polymer ?
#
loop_
_entity_poly.entity_id
_entity_poly.type
_entity_poly.pdbx_seq_one_letter_code
_entity_poly.pdbx_strand_id
1 'polypeptide(L)'
;MSAKARHPRDVPALRAALARLRLPGGQGGAVARARALLDVYLETAEAHGESFEATARALRAGVPAIRLGGAELSAQTSQPGNPAESAACAPGCAWCCVLSGPDGGVILEAEARRVHAALAPLTGQPDGREWMDDACPALDPDTRMCRIYEARPMICRTYLSDDAEACRAIAHGTPASGPGVLGAQSVYLAAHSLARAALKGLAQVPTYALAKVAAEALAGSDEEAALKAARHKPKVLEDERARMGGSL
;
A
#
# COMPACT_ATOMS: atom_id res chain seq x y z
N MET A 1 32.95 -6.44 21.40
CA MET A 1 32.26 -7.59 20.77
C MET A 1 30.76 -7.29 20.80
N SER A 2 30.16 -6.87 19.68
CA SER A 2 28.71 -6.61 19.63
C SER A 2 27.94 -7.91 19.80
N ALA A 3 27.20 -8.05 20.89
CA ALA A 3 26.22 -9.11 21.04
C ALA A 3 25.30 -9.10 19.82
N LYS A 4 25.28 -10.18 19.04
CA LYS A 4 24.30 -10.34 17.95
C LYS A 4 22.92 -10.16 18.58
N ALA A 5 22.18 -9.15 18.14
CA ALA A 5 20.82 -8.92 18.61
C ALA A 5 20.02 -10.21 18.41
N ARG A 6 19.50 -10.78 19.49
CA ARG A 6 18.64 -11.98 19.42
C ARG A 6 17.36 -11.61 18.69
N HIS A 7 16.97 -12.43 17.72
CA HIS A 7 15.67 -12.29 17.06
C HIS A 7 14.53 -12.47 18.07
N PRO A 8 13.43 -11.70 17.95
CA PRO A 8 12.27 -11.88 18.81
C PRO A 8 11.66 -13.28 18.61
N ARG A 9 11.16 -13.87 19.70
CA ARG A 9 10.53 -15.21 19.72
C ARG A 9 9.13 -15.20 20.31
N ASP A 10 8.69 -14.05 20.80
CA ASP A 10 7.38 -13.79 21.39
C ASP A 10 6.96 -12.35 21.07
N VAL A 11 5.69 -12.03 21.31
CA VAL A 11 5.13 -10.69 21.05
C VAL A 11 5.80 -9.61 21.92
N PRO A 12 6.08 -9.81 23.22
CA PRO A 12 6.79 -8.82 24.04
C PRO A 12 8.20 -8.49 23.51
N ALA A 13 8.99 -9.48 23.10
CA ALA A 13 10.31 -9.26 22.52
C ALA A 13 10.22 -8.54 21.17
N LEU A 14 9.18 -8.82 20.38
CA LEU A 14 8.91 -8.13 19.12
C LEU A 14 8.58 -6.65 19.35
N ARG A 15 7.74 -6.35 20.33
CA ARG A 15 7.41 -4.98 20.78
C ARG A 15 8.65 -4.22 21.26
N ALA A 16 9.46 -4.86 22.11
CA ALA A 16 10.72 -4.29 22.59
C ALA A 16 11.76 -4.10 21.48
N ALA A 17 11.77 -4.95 20.45
CA ALA A 17 12.58 -4.76 19.26
C ALA A 17 12.08 -3.56 18.46
N LEU A 18 10.77 -3.50 18.17
CA LEU A 18 10.11 -2.41 17.45
C LEU A 18 10.45 -1.05 18.05
N ALA A 19 10.38 -0.87 19.37
CA ALA A 19 10.68 0.40 20.03
C ALA A 19 12.08 0.95 19.71
N ARG A 20 13.06 0.07 19.42
CA ARG A 20 14.47 0.43 19.20
C ARG A 20 14.87 0.52 17.73
N LEU A 21 14.02 0.05 16.81
CA LEU A 21 14.34 -0.02 15.39
C LEU A 21 14.55 1.37 14.78
N ARG A 22 15.59 1.52 13.97
CA ARG A 22 15.78 2.68 13.09
C ARG A 22 15.66 2.23 11.64
N LEU A 23 14.89 2.99 10.89
CA LEU A 23 14.76 2.83 9.44
C LEU A 23 15.82 3.67 8.73
N PRO A 24 16.39 3.18 7.62
CA PRO A 24 17.18 4.00 6.69
C PRO A 24 16.39 5.23 6.24
N GLY A 25 17.05 6.35 5.90
CA GLY A 25 16.34 7.55 5.40
C GLY A 25 15.49 8.29 6.45
N GLY A 26 15.78 8.14 7.74
CA GLY A 26 15.27 9.02 8.80
C GLY A 26 14.15 8.46 9.68
N GLN A 27 13.76 9.25 10.69
CA GLN A 27 12.73 8.97 11.69
C GLN A 27 11.65 10.06 11.69
N GLY A 28 11.22 10.51 10.51
CA GLY A 28 10.23 11.59 10.36
C GLY A 28 8.86 11.27 10.99
N GLY A 29 7.96 12.25 10.97
CA GLY A 29 6.65 12.17 11.65
C GLY A 29 5.85 10.90 11.36
N ALA A 30 5.78 10.49 10.09
CA ALA A 30 5.09 9.26 9.68
C ALA A 30 5.69 7.99 10.30
N VAL A 31 7.02 7.92 10.46
CA VAL A 31 7.70 6.77 11.10
C VAL A 31 7.43 6.74 12.59
N ALA A 32 7.49 7.90 13.26
CA ALA A 32 7.15 8.01 14.67
C ALA A 32 5.69 7.61 14.94
N ARG A 33 4.76 8.12 14.11
CA ARG A 33 3.33 7.80 14.17
C ARG A 33 3.08 6.30 13.93
N ALA A 34 3.64 5.73 12.87
CA ALA A 34 3.51 4.31 12.56
C ALA A 34 4.06 3.42 13.68
N ARG A 35 5.18 3.82 14.32
CA ARG A 35 5.76 3.07 15.45
C ARG A 35 4.83 3.07 16.65
N ALA A 36 4.30 4.22 17.04
CA ALA A 36 3.39 4.33 18.17
C ALA A 36 2.12 3.47 17.94
N LEU A 37 1.56 3.54 16.72
CA LEU A 37 0.39 2.76 16.35
C LEU A 37 0.67 1.24 16.30
N LEU A 38 1.84 0.84 15.80
CA LEU A 38 2.25 -0.57 15.83
C LEU A 38 2.54 -1.07 17.25
N ASP A 39 3.03 -0.22 18.15
CA ASP A 39 3.20 -0.58 19.57
C ASP A 39 1.84 -0.93 20.20
N VAL A 40 0.84 -0.08 20.00
CA VAL A 40 -0.54 -0.32 20.46
C VAL A 40 -1.14 -1.58 19.82
N TYR A 41 -0.89 -1.81 18.53
CA TYR A 41 -1.32 -3.03 17.85
C TYR A 41 -0.73 -4.28 18.52
N LEU A 42 0.58 -4.28 18.81
CA LEU A 42 1.27 -5.42 19.42
C LEU A 42 0.88 -5.61 20.89
N GLU A 43 0.67 -4.52 21.63
CA GLU A 43 0.13 -4.56 22.99
C GLU A 43 -1.28 -5.18 23.02
N THR A 44 -2.12 -4.84 22.04
CA THR A 44 -3.44 -5.47 21.89
C THR A 44 -3.31 -6.95 21.57
N ALA A 45 -2.44 -7.33 20.62
CA ALA A 45 -2.20 -8.73 20.28
C ALA A 45 -1.73 -9.53 21.51
N GLU A 46 -0.85 -8.96 22.33
CA GLU A 46 -0.38 -9.53 23.60
C GLU A 46 -1.54 -9.70 24.60
N ALA A 47 -2.34 -8.65 24.82
CA ALA A 47 -3.46 -8.68 25.75
C ALA A 47 -4.54 -9.71 25.35
N HIS A 48 -4.68 -9.97 24.05
CA HIS A 48 -5.60 -10.96 23.50
C HIS A 48 -5.01 -12.37 23.38
N GLY A 49 -3.74 -12.57 23.80
CA GLY A 49 -3.08 -13.87 23.75
C GLY A 49 -2.79 -14.36 22.32
N GLU A 50 -2.64 -13.45 21.35
CA GLU A 50 -2.24 -13.83 19.99
C GLU A 50 -0.84 -14.47 20.00
N SER A 51 -0.68 -15.55 19.23
CA SER A 51 0.62 -16.22 19.12
C SER A 51 1.62 -15.35 18.35
N PHE A 52 2.91 -15.58 18.60
CA PHE A 52 3.99 -14.93 17.86
C PHE A 52 3.91 -15.23 16.36
N GLU A 53 3.61 -16.48 15.99
CA GLU A 53 3.50 -16.90 14.60
C GLU A 53 2.33 -16.22 13.89
N ALA A 54 1.18 -16.09 14.55
CA ALA A 54 0.02 -15.38 14.02
C ALA A 54 0.35 -13.88 13.82
N THR A 55 0.95 -13.26 14.83
CA THR A 55 1.38 -11.85 14.79
C THR A 55 2.41 -11.60 13.68
N ALA A 56 3.44 -12.45 13.58
CA ALA A 56 4.47 -12.37 12.56
C ALA A 56 3.90 -12.58 11.15
N ARG A 57 2.93 -13.48 10.98
CA ARG A 57 2.22 -13.70 9.71
C ARG A 57 1.41 -12.47 9.31
N ALA A 58 0.69 -11.84 10.25
CA ALA A 58 -0.08 -10.63 9.99
C ALA A 58 0.82 -9.45 9.59
N LEU A 59 1.92 -9.24 10.33
CA LEU A 59 2.94 -8.24 10.02
C LEU A 59 3.57 -8.46 8.64
N ARG A 60 3.97 -9.71 8.35
CA ARG A 60 4.50 -10.10 7.04
C ARG A 60 3.52 -9.78 5.92
N ALA A 61 2.24 -10.07 6.13
CA ALA A 61 1.21 -9.83 5.13
C ALA A 61 0.83 -8.35 4.99
N GLY A 62 1.27 -7.49 5.90
CA GLY A 62 0.93 -6.06 5.91
C GLY A 62 -0.43 -5.74 6.51
N VAL A 63 -1.09 -6.68 7.18
CA VAL A 63 -2.43 -6.48 7.77
C VAL A 63 -2.46 -5.30 8.76
N PRO A 64 -1.50 -5.16 9.70
CA PRO A 64 -1.48 -4.01 10.59
C PRO A 64 -1.30 -2.70 9.83
N ALA A 65 -0.40 -2.65 8.85
CA ALA A 65 -0.17 -1.44 8.05
C ALA A 65 -1.43 -0.98 7.30
N ILE A 66 -2.21 -1.91 6.74
CA ILE A 66 -3.50 -1.61 6.09
C ILE A 66 -4.51 -1.04 7.09
N ARG A 67 -4.64 -1.65 8.28
CA ARG A 67 -5.56 -1.18 9.32
C ARG A 67 -5.18 0.21 9.82
N LEU A 68 -3.90 0.44 10.09
CA LEU A 68 -3.38 1.71 10.58
C LEU A 68 -3.52 2.82 9.52
N GLY A 69 -3.16 2.53 8.27
CA GLY A 69 -3.37 3.43 7.15
C GLY A 69 -4.84 3.75 6.93
N GLY A 70 -5.74 2.77 7.02
CA GLY A 70 -7.18 2.97 6.90
C GLY A 70 -7.76 3.84 8.03
N ALA A 71 -7.32 3.64 9.27
CA ALA A 71 -7.73 4.48 10.40
C ALA A 71 -7.24 5.93 10.25
N GLU A 72 -6.00 6.11 9.79
CA GLU A 72 -5.42 7.43 9.52
C GLU A 72 -6.14 8.14 8.36
N LEU A 73 -6.44 7.41 7.28
CA LEU A 73 -7.22 7.93 6.16
C LEU A 73 -8.62 8.36 6.63
N SER A 74 -9.31 7.51 7.39
CA SER A 74 -10.63 7.83 7.95
C SER A 74 -10.58 9.07 8.83
N ALA A 75 -9.55 9.22 9.67
CA ALA A 75 -9.36 10.42 10.48
C ALA A 75 -9.17 11.67 9.60
N GLN A 76 -8.38 11.58 8.54
CA GLN A 76 -8.13 12.68 7.61
C GLN A 76 -9.37 13.09 6.81
N THR A 77 -10.18 12.13 6.36
CA THR A 77 -11.35 12.39 5.51
C THR A 77 -12.65 12.65 6.28
N SER A 78 -12.62 12.61 7.61
CA SER A 78 -13.81 12.89 8.44
C SER A 78 -13.79 14.28 9.08
N GLN A 79 -12.71 15.04 8.93
CA GLN A 79 -12.63 16.41 9.45
C GLN A 79 -13.24 17.41 8.46
N PRO A 80 -13.92 18.47 8.92
CA PRO A 80 -14.36 19.55 8.03
C PRO A 80 -13.18 20.20 7.29
N GLY A 81 -13.35 20.51 6.00
CA GLY A 81 -12.31 21.09 5.17
C GLY A 81 -11.20 20.11 4.79
N ASN A 82 -11.50 18.80 4.87
CA ASN A 82 -10.55 17.79 4.43
C ASN A 82 -10.34 17.83 2.90
N PRO A 83 -9.18 17.37 2.40
CA PRO A 83 -8.89 17.42 0.97
C PRO A 83 -9.90 16.66 0.09
N ALA A 84 -10.61 15.66 0.61
CA ALA A 84 -11.58 14.90 -0.16
C ALA A 84 -12.85 15.71 -0.51
N GLU A 85 -13.16 16.78 0.23
CA GLU A 85 -14.29 17.67 -0.07
C GLU A 85 -14.09 18.45 -1.38
N SER A 86 -12.84 18.74 -1.74
CA SER A 86 -12.49 19.47 -2.97
C SER A 86 -11.98 18.56 -4.09
N ALA A 87 -12.12 17.24 -3.95
CA ALA A 87 -11.60 16.29 -4.92
C ALA A 87 -12.32 16.41 -6.27
N ALA A 88 -11.55 16.48 -7.36
CA ALA A 88 -12.08 16.49 -8.73
C ALA A 88 -12.56 15.11 -9.22
N CYS A 89 -12.45 14.08 -8.37
CA CYS A 89 -12.86 12.73 -8.72
C CYS A 89 -14.39 12.61 -8.80
N ALA A 90 -14.89 12.11 -9.93
CA ALA A 90 -16.30 11.84 -10.18
C ALA A 90 -16.46 10.51 -10.94
N PRO A 91 -17.66 9.88 -10.97
CA PRO A 91 -17.89 8.69 -11.77
C PRO A 91 -17.43 8.86 -13.22
N GLY A 92 -16.63 7.91 -13.72
CA GLY A 92 -16.04 7.95 -15.07
C GLY A 92 -14.74 8.77 -15.20
N CYS A 93 -14.29 9.44 -14.13
CA CYS A 93 -12.92 9.98 -14.06
C CYS A 93 -11.95 8.85 -13.68
N ALA A 94 -10.92 8.64 -14.52
CA ALA A 94 -9.95 7.56 -14.34
C ALA A 94 -8.49 7.98 -14.54
N TRP A 95 -8.20 9.28 -14.57
CA TRP A 95 -6.85 9.78 -14.84
C TRP A 95 -5.81 9.35 -13.79
N CYS A 96 -6.20 9.27 -12.51
CA CYS A 96 -5.32 8.73 -11.46
C CYS A 96 -5.10 7.21 -11.56
N CYS A 97 -5.91 6.52 -12.36
CA CYS A 97 -5.79 5.09 -12.63
C CYS A 97 -4.94 4.82 -13.88
N VAL A 98 -4.36 5.85 -14.50
CA VAL A 98 -3.28 5.70 -15.48
C VAL A 98 -1.98 5.55 -14.70
N LEU A 99 -1.51 4.31 -14.64
CA LEU A 99 -0.48 3.85 -13.72
C LEU A 99 0.90 4.17 -14.29
N SER A 100 1.39 5.39 -14.05
CA SER A 100 2.72 5.78 -14.51
C SER A 100 3.81 4.85 -13.95
N GLY A 101 4.60 4.27 -14.85
CA GLY A 101 5.71 3.38 -14.52
C GLY A 101 5.30 1.92 -14.29
N PRO A 102 6.28 1.00 -14.14
CA PRO A 102 6.03 -0.44 -14.22
C PRO A 102 5.27 -1.03 -13.02
N ASP A 103 5.26 -0.35 -11.87
CA ASP A 103 4.67 -0.89 -10.64
C ASP A 103 3.19 -0.54 -10.49
N GLY A 104 2.77 0.62 -11.00
CA GLY A 104 1.44 1.18 -10.76
C GLY A 104 1.06 1.42 -9.30
N GLY A 105 2.06 1.41 -8.41
CA GLY A 105 1.91 1.59 -6.97
C GLY A 105 2.38 0.39 -6.16
N VAL A 106 2.93 0.67 -4.98
CA VAL A 106 3.37 -0.34 -4.02
C VAL A 106 2.18 -0.79 -3.17
N ILE A 107 1.92 -2.11 -3.17
CA ILE A 107 0.89 -2.74 -2.32
C ILE A 107 1.49 -3.85 -1.46
N LEU A 108 0.80 -4.21 -0.36
CA LEU A 108 1.24 -5.28 0.55
C LEU A 108 0.61 -6.62 0.17
N GLU A 109 1.10 -7.72 0.76
CA GLU A 109 0.63 -9.07 0.42
C GLU A 109 -0.89 -9.23 0.60
N ALA A 110 -1.45 -8.74 1.70
CA ALA A 110 -2.89 -8.82 1.96
C ALA A 110 -3.73 -7.97 0.98
N GLU A 111 -3.16 -6.91 0.39
CA GLU A 111 -3.81 -6.19 -0.70
C GLU A 111 -3.65 -6.90 -2.04
N ALA A 112 -2.46 -7.42 -2.34
CA ALA A 112 -2.22 -8.16 -3.56
C ALA A 112 -3.16 -9.36 -3.71
N ARG A 113 -3.36 -10.13 -2.63
CA ARG A 113 -4.33 -11.24 -2.60
C ARG A 113 -5.76 -10.76 -2.81
N ARG A 114 -6.17 -9.66 -2.14
CA ARG A 114 -7.52 -9.09 -2.31
C ARG A 114 -7.76 -8.57 -3.72
N VAL A 115 -6.78 -7.90 -4.33
CA VAL A 115 -6.85 -7.41 -5.72
C VAL A 115 -6.95 -8.59 -6.68
N HIS A 116 -6.09 -9.60 -6.53
CA HIS A 116 -6.13 -10.80 -7.36
C HIS A 116 -7.49 -11.50 -7.27
N ALA A 117 -7.96 -11.78 -6.05
CA ALA A 117 -9.25 -12.43 -5.82
C ALA A 117 -10.43 -11.62 -6.40
N ALA A 118 -10.39 -10.28 -6.32
CA ALA A 118 -11.44 -9.43 -6.85
C ALA A 118 -11.45 -9.36 -8.39
N LEU A 119 -10.28 -9.55 -9.04
CA LEU A 119 -10.15 -9.53 -10.49
C LEU A 119 -10.27 -10.91 -11.15
N ALA A 120 -10.05 -12.00 -10.40
CA ALA A 120 -10.15 -13.36 -10.93
C ALA A 120 -11.49 -13.66 -11.66
N PRO A 121 -12.67 -13.17 -11.19
CA PRO A 121 -13.94 -13.34 -11.92
C PRO A 121 -13.99 -12.63 -13.29
N LEU A 122 -13.07 -11.71 -13.56
CA LEU A 122 -13.01 -10.90 -14.77
C LEU A 122 -11.97 -11.41 -15.79
N THR A 123 -11.40 -12.59 -15.55
CA THR A 123 -10.39 -13.22 -16.43
C THR A 123 -10.83 -13.21 -17.89
N GLY A 124 -9.94 -12.74 -18.77
CA GLY A 124 -10.17 -12.68 -20.21
C GLY A 124 -11.12 -11.58 -20.71
N GLN A 125 -11.68 -10.75 -19.83
CA GLN A 125 -12.48 -9.60 -20.24
C GLN A 125 -11.60 -8.42 -20.68
N PRO A 126 -12.12 -7.53 -21.56
CA PRO A 126 -11.54 -6.22 -21.80
C PRO A 126 -11.23 -5.47 -20.51
N ASP A 127 -10.17 -4.67 -20.53
CA ASP A 127 -9.76 -3.90 -19.37
C ASP A 127 -9.30 -2.49 -19.73
N GLY A 128 -8.97 -1.69 -18.72
CA GLY A 128 -8.56 -0.30 -18.88
C GLY A 128 -7.52 -0.06 -19.97
N ARG A 129 -6.66 -1.04 -20.26
CA ARG A 129 -5.61 -0.93 -21.28
C ARG A 129 -6.15 -0.80 -22.71
N GLU A 130 -7.41 -1.16 -22.94
CA GLU A 130 -8.10 -0.89 -24.22
C GLU A 130 -8.53 0.57 -24.36
N TRP A 131 -8.69 1.29 -23.24
CA TRP A 131 -8.94 2.73 -23.26
C TRP A 131 -7.63 3.53 -23.35
N MET A 132 -6.61 3.12 -22.59
CA MET A 132 -5.28 3.74 -22.61
C MET A 132 -4.22 2.73 -22.15
N ASP A 133 -3.12 2.57 -22.89
CA ASP A 133 -2.10 1.54 -22.67
C ASP A 133 -1.64 1.37 -21.21
N ASP A 134 -1.42 2.47 -20.50
CA ASP A 134 -0.94 2.48 -19.10
C ASP A 134 -2.08 2.49 -18.05
N ALA A 135 -3.34 2.34 -18.47
CA ALA A 135 -4.46 2.31 -17.56
C ALA A 135 -4.48 1.05 -16.70
N CYS A 136 -4.97 1.19 -15.46
CA CYS A 136 -5.09 0.11 -14.51
C CYS A 136 -5.99 -1.00 -15.08
N PRO A 137 -5.55 -2.27 -15.09
CA PRO A 137 -6.38 -3.37 -15.58
C PRO A 137 -7.69 -3.55 -14.78
N ALA A 138 -7.79 -3.00 -13.57
CA ALA A 138 -9.05 -3.00 -12.82
C ALA A 138 -10.17 -2.14 -13.44
N LEU A 139 -9.86 -1.22 -14.36
CA LEU A 139 -10.87 -0.37 -14.97
C LEU A 139 -11.69 -1.13 -16.00
N ASP A 140 -12.97 -0.81 -16.05
CA ASP A 140 -13.82 -1.06 -17.19
C ASP A 140 -13.46 -0.04 -18.31
N PRO A 141 -13.12 -0.49 -19.54
CA PRO A 141 -12.63 0.42 -20.58
C PRO A 141 -13.69 1.40 -21.09
N ASP A 142 -14.97 0.99 -21.12
CA ASP A 142 -16.05 1.80 -21.69
C ASP A 142 -16.50 2.88 -20.70
N THR A 143 -16.74 2.47 -19.45
CA THR A 143 -17.27 3.34 -18.39
C THR A 143 -16.17 4.06 -17.62
N ARG A 144 -14.94 3.57 -17.68
CA ARG A 144 -13.79 4.03 -16.88
C ARG A 144 -14.01 3.89 -15.38
N MET A 145 -14.93 3.02 -14.97
CA MET A 145 -15.21 2.74 -13.56
C MET A 145 -14.31 1.61 -13.05
N CYS A 146 -13.91 1.70 -11.77
CA CYS A 146 -13.14 0.65 -11.12
C CYS A 146 -14.03 -0.55 -10.80
N ARG A 147 -13.74 -1.72 -11.41
CA ARG A 147 -14.51 -2.96 -11.21
C ARG A 147 -14.23 -3.64 -9.86
N ILE A 148 -13.20 -3.17 -9.14
CA ILE A 148 -12.79 -3.67 -7.81
C ILE A 148 -12.75 -2.56 -6.77
N TYR A 149 -13.72 -1.64 -6.81
CA TYR A 149 -13.77 -0.44 -5.96
C TYR A 149 -13.56 -0.74 -4.46
N GLU A 150 -14.16 -1.82 -3.96
CA GLU A 150 -14.03 -2.25 -2.57
C GLU A 150 -12.67 -2.87 -2.23
N ALA A 151 -12.00 -3.48 -3.22
CA ALA A 151 -10.67 -4.07 -3.04
C ALA A 151 -9.53 -3.09 -3.34
N ARG A 152 -9.83 -1.80 -3.60
CA ARG A 152 -8.82 -0.78 -3.86
C ARG A 152 -7.74 -0.76 -2.77
N PRO A 153 -6.45 -0.87 -3.13
CA PRO A 153 -5.35 -0.72 -2.19
C PRO A 153 -5.24 0.70 -1.61
N MET A 154 -4.45 0.85 -0.55
CA MET A 154 -4.23 2.13 0.15
C MET A 154 -3.77 3.25 -0.79
N ILE A 155 -2.88 2.96 -1.75
CA ILE A 155 -2.43 3.98 -2.73
C ILE A 155 -3.60 4.54 -3.55
N CYS A 156 -4.55 3.71 -3.98
CA CYS A 156 -5.73 4.15 -4.73
C CYS A 156 -6.75 4.93 -3.88
N ARG A 157 -6.68 4.79 -2.55
CA ARG A 157 -7.57 5.48 -1.61
C ARG A 157 -6.98 6.80 -1.08
N THR A 158 -5.67 6.97 -1.21
CA THR A 158 -4.93 8.11 -0.68
C THR A 158 -4.43 9.06 -1.76
N TYR A 159 -4.38 8.61 -3.02
CA TYR A 159 -4.10 9.48 -4.15
C TYR A 159 -5.32 10.35 -4.46
N LEU A 160 -5.14 11.67 -4.47
CA LEU A 160 -6.20 12.65 -4.61
C LEU A 160 -5.73 13.84 -5.42
N SER A 161 -6.64 14.48 -6.15
CA SER A 161 -6.41 15.75 -6.83
C SER A 161 -7.69 16.57 -6.77
N ASP A 162 -7.54 17.88 -6.65
CA ASP A 162 -8.59 18.89 -6.85
C ASP A 162 -8.64 19.39 -8.30
N ASP A 163 -7.72 18.93 -9.15
CA ASP A 163 -7.62 19.28 -10.56
C ASP A 163 -7.60 18.01 -11.45
N ALA A 164 -8.67 17.81 -12.21
CA ALA A 164 -8.80 16.70 -13.15
C ALA A 164 -7.96 16.89 -14.42
N GLU A 165 -7.75 18.13 -14.87
CA GLU A 165 -6.93 18.42 -16.04
C GLU A 165 -5.44 18.25 -15.71
N ALA A 166 -5.02 18.56 -14.48
CA ALA A 166 -3.68 18.19 -14.00
C ALA A 166 -3.48 16.67 -14.01
N CYS A 167 -4.45 15.89 -13.50
CA CYS A 167 -4.39 14.43 -13.58
C CYS A 167 -4.29 13.95 -15.04
N ARG A 168 -5.07 14.55 -15.94
CA ARG A 168 -5.06 14.21 -17.37
C ARG A 168 -3.72 14.51 -18.02
N ALA A 169 -3.13 15.67 -17.73
CA ALA A 169 -1.80 16.03 -18.23
C ALA A 169 -0.75 15.00 -17.79
N ILE A 170 -0.77 14.61 -16.51
CA ILE A 170 0.13 13.59 -15.96
C ILE A 170 -0.09 12.23 -16.62
N ALA A 171 -1.36 11.83 -16.83
CA ALA A 171 -1.70 10.59 -17.53
C ALA A 171 -1.13 10.55 -18.96
N HIS A 172 -1.01 11.70 -19.63
CA HIS A 172 -0.37 11.84 -20.94
C HIS A 172 1.15 12.12 -20.86
N GLY A 173 1.77 11.94 -19.69
CA GLY A 173 3.21 12.10 -19.50
C GLY A 173 3.69 13.55 -19.35
N THR A 174 2.77 14.51 -19.19
CA THR A 174 3.11 15.92 -18.94
C THR A 174 3.08 16.20 -17.43
N PRO A 175 4.22 16.58 -16.81
CA PRO A 175 4.22 16.93 -15.40
C PRO A 175 3.27 18.09 -15.09
N ALA A 176 2.45 17.94 -14.05
CA ALA A 176 1.55 18.97 -13.54
C ALA A 176 1.55 18.98 -12.01
N SER A 177 1.16 20.11 -11.41
CA SER A 177 0.85 20.22 -9.99
C SER A 177 -0.63 19.94 -9.74
N GLY A 178 -0.99 19.52 -8.54
CA GLY A 178 -2.39 19.31 -8.14
C GLY A 178 -2.56 17.94 -7.46
N PRO A 179 -2.25 16.83 -8.16
CA PRO A 179 -2.36 15.54 -7.54
C PRO A 179 -1.33 15.34 -6.42
N GLY A 180 -1.75 14.70 -5.35
CA GLY A 180 -0.88 14.29 -4.27
C GLY A 180 -1.42 13.09 -3.52
N VAL A 181 -0.75 12.76 -2.43
CA VAL A 181 -1.05 11.58 -1.63
C VAL A 181 -1.23 11.99 -0.18
N LEU A 182 -2.37 11.63 0.38
CA LEU A 182 -2.70 11.87 1.77
C LEU A 182 -1.70 11.18 2.71
N GLY A 183 -1.35 11.85 3.83
CA GLY A 183 -0.38 11.35 4.81
C GLY A 183 -0.62 9.93 5.35
N ALA A 184 -1.85 9.41 5.26
CA ALA A 184 -2.17 8.02 5.57
C ALA A 184 -1.30 7.00 4.80
N GLN A 185 -0.94 7.28 3.55
CA GLN A 185 -0.04 6.42 2.77
C GLN A 185 1.35 6.33 3.41
N SER A 186 1.88 7.46 3.91
CA SER A 186 3.18 7.52 4.56
C SER A 186 3.22 6.70 5.84
N VAL A 187 2.15 6.75 6.64
CA VAL A 187 1.99 5.92 7.84
C VAL A 187 1.92 4.43 7.47
N TYR A 188 1.15 4.09 6.44
CA TYR A 188 1.03 2.71 5.92
C TYR A 188 2.39 2.14 5.46
N LEU A 189 3.16 2.88 4.64
CA LEU A 189 4.47 2.45 4.17
C LEU A 189 5.50 2.37 5.30
N ALA A 190 5.45 3.32 6.24
CA ALA A 190 6.32 3.32 7.41
C ALA A 190 6.02 2.13 8.34
N ALA A 191 4.75 1.80 8.57
CA ALA A 191 4.35 0.65 9.35
C ALA A 191 4.86 -0.65 8.72
N HIS A 192 4.71 -0.83 7.41
CA HIS A 192 5.23 -2.02 6.73
C HIS A 192 6.76 -2.08 6.73
N SER A 193 7.43 -0.92 6.63
CA SER A 193 8.89 -0.83 6.74
C SER A 193 9.39 -1.23 8.13
N LEU A 194 8.68 -0.82 9.18
CA LEU A 194 8.96 -1.22 10.56
C LEU A 194 8.73 -2.72 10.76
N ALA A 195 7.64 -3.28 10.23
CA ALA A 195 7.37 -4.71 10.24
C ALA A 195 8.49 -5.51 9.55
N ARG A 196 8.92 -5.08 8.37
CA ARG A 196 10.07 -5.67 7.65
C ARG A 196 11.35 -5.63 8.47
N ALA A 197 11.65 -4.51 9.11
CA ALA A 197 12.83 -4.37 9.94
C ALA A 197 12.75 -5.26 11.20
N ALA A 198 11.58 -5.37 11.83
CA ALA A 198 11.35 -6.18 13.02
C ALA A 198 11.46 -7.69 12.75
N LEU A 199 11.03 -8.12 11.56
CA LEU A 199 11.06 -9.53 11.12
C LEU A 199 12.34 -9.90 10.36
N LYS A 200 13.34 -9.00 10.30
CA LYS A 200 14.60 -9.26 9.60
C LYS A 200 15.29 -10.51 10.17
N GLY A 201 15.60 -11.46 9.29
CA GLY A 201 16.20 -12.75 9.65
C GLY A 201 15.21 -13.81 10.13
N LEU A 202 13.92 -13.48 10.24
CA LEU A 202 12.84 -14.40 10.60
C LEU A 202 11.93 -14.71 9.41
N ALA A 203 11.53 -13.68 8.65
CA ALA A 203 10.65 -13.83 7.50
C ALA A 203 10.95 -12.79 6.42
N GLN A 204 10.69 -13.15 5.16
CA GLN A 204 10.63 -12.17 4.09
C GLN A 204 9.30 -11.41 4.17
N VAL A 205 9.37 -10.08 4.16
CA VAL A 205 8.21 -9.17 4.17
C VAL A 205 8.12 -8.46 2.80
N PRO A 206 7.42 -9.07 1.83
CA PRO A 206 7.39 -8.59 0.45
C PRO A 206 6.50 -7.36 0.26
N THR A 207 6.63 -6.76 -0.91
CA THR A 207 5.74 -5.76 -1.50
C THR A 207 5.54 -6.12 -2.97
N TYR A 208 4.45 -5.65 -3.57
CA TYR A 208 4.02 -6.07 -4.90
C TYR A 208 3.65 -4.88 -5.78
N ALA A 209 3.83 -5.05 -7.08
CA ALA A 209 3.41 -4.10 -8.12
C ALA A 209 1.90 -4.27 -8.37
N LEU A 210 1.12 -3.23 -8.10
CA LEU A 210 -0.33 -3.24 -8.34
C LEU A 210 -0.65 -3.58 -9.80
N ALA A 211 -0.01 -2.90 -10.75
CA ALA A 211 -0.27 -3.09 -12.18
C ALA A 211 -0.08 -4.56 -12.59
N LYS A 212 0.99 -5.18 -12.07
CA LYS A 212 1.32 -6.57 -12.39
C LYS A 212 0.40 -7.58 -11.71
N VAL A 213 0.05 -7.38 -10.44
CA VAL A 213 -0.96 -8.25 -9.77
C VAL A 213 -2.27 -8.22 -10.55
N ALA A 214 -2.72 -7.03 -10.96
CA ALA A 214 -3.97 -6.88 -11.69
C ALA A 214 -3.92 -7.53 -13.08
N ALA A 215 -2.83 -7.33 -13.82
CA ALA A 215 -2.65 -7.92 -15.14
C ALA A 215 -2.59 -9.46 -15.08
N GLU A 216 -1.84 -10.03 -14.12
CA GLU A 216 -1.74 -11.48 -13.94
C GLU A 216 -3.09 -12.12 -13.56
N ALA A 217 -3.87 -11.44 -12.71
CA ALA A 217 -5.21 -11.92 -12.33
C ALA A 217 -6.14 -12.01 -13.56
N LEU A 218 -6.15 -10.99 -14.42
CA LEU A 218 -6.96 -10.99 -15.64
C LEU A 218 -6.45 -11.93 -16.73
N ALA A 219 -5.15 -12.23 -16.73
CA ALA A 219 -4.56 -13.25 -17.58
C ALA A 219 -4.89 -14.69 -17.12
N GLY A 220 -5.54 -14.85 -15.96
CA GLY A 220 -5.93 -16.14 -15.41
C GLY A 220 -4.83 -16.88 -14.66
N SER A 221 -3.72 -16.20 -14.32
CA SER A 221 -2.68 -16.77 -13.46
C SER A 221 -3.25 -17.07 -12.07
N ASP A 222 -2.88 -18.21 -11.48
CA ASP A 222 -3.23 -18.51 -10.09
C ASP A 222 -2.59 -17.50 -9.12
N GLU A 223 -3.14 -17.39 -7.91
CA GLU A 223 -2.74 -16.36 -6.94
C GLU A 223 -1.24 -16.43 -6.59
N GLU A 224 -0.69 -17.64 -6.43
CA GLU A 224 0.73 -17.79 -6.06
C GLU A 224 1.65 -17.37 -7.20
N ALA A 225 1.33 -17.79 -8.44
CA ALA A 225 2.06 -17.38 -9.63
C ALA A 225 2.01 -15.86 -9.84
N ALA A 226 0.82 -15.26 -9.73
CA ALA A 226 0.62 -13.83 -9.85
C ALA A 226 1.44 -13.03 -8.81
N LEU A 227 1.37 -13.42 -7.53
CA LEU A 227 2.14 -12.77 -6.47
C LEU A 227 3.65 -12.96 -6.67
N LYS A 228 4.10 -14.13 -7.12
CA LYS A 228 5.51 -14.36 -7.43
C LYS A 228 5.99 -13.45 -8.55
N ALA A 229 5.21 -13.32 -9.62
CA ALA A 229 5.54 -12.49 -10.77
C ALA A 229 5.54 -10.99 -10.40
N ALA A 230 4.62 -10.55 -9.55
CA ALA A 230 4.45 -9.15 -9.15
C ALA A 230 5.35 -8.70 -7.99
N ARG A 231 6.13 -9.60 -7.38
CA ARG A 231 6.95 -9.28 -6.20
C ARG A 231 8.05 -8.28 -6.55
N HIS A 232 8.14 -7.20 -5.79
CA HIS A 232 9.21 -6.21 -5.93
C HIS A 232 10.57 -6.74 -5.50
N LYS A 233 11.62 -6.14 -6.08
CA LYS A 233 12.97 -6.18 -5.51
C LYS A 233 12.94 -5.51 -4.11
N PRO A 234 13.82 -5.93 -3.17
CA PRO A 234 13.77 -5.44 -1.79
C PRO A 234 13.71 -3.92 -1.66
N LYS A 235 14.55 -3.20 -2.42
CA LYS A 235 14.77 -1.74 -2.34
C LYS A 235 13.53 -0.88 -2.64
N VAL A 236 12.52 -1.41 -3.34
CA VAL A 236 11.36 -0.63 -3.79
C VAL A 236 10.58 -0.02 -2.63
N LEU A 237 10.42 -0.72 -1.50
CA LEU A 237 9.71 -0.17 -0.34
C LEU A 237 10.48 1.00 0.28
N GLU A 238 11.80 0.90 0.40
CA GLU A 238 12.61 1.97 0.97
C GLU A 238 12.61 3.21 0.07
N ASP A 239 12.70 3.02 -1.25
CA ASP A 239 12.63 4.09 -2.25
C ASP A 239 11.26 4.76 -2.25
N GLU A 240 10.19 3.97 -2.19
CA GLU A 240 8.83 4.47 -2.14
C GLU A 240 8.55 5.28 -0.88
N ARG A 241 8.99 4.80 0.29
CA ARG A 241 8.86 5.55 1.54
C ARG A 241 9.66 6.85 1.50
N ALA A 242 10.83 6.86 0.86
CA ALA A 242 11.64 8.07 0.71
C ALA A 242 10.93 9.11 -0.18
N ARG A 243 10.28 8.65 -1.26
CA ARG A 243 9.46 9.48 -2.16
C ARG A 243 8.30 10.15 -1.42
N MET A 244 7.67 9.44 -0.48
CA MET A 244 6.51 9.93 0.29
C MET A 244 6.86 10.87 1.45
N GLY A 245 8.14 11.24 1.63
CA GLY A 245 8.61 12.16 2.66
C GLY A 245 8.04 13.60 2.56
N GLY A 246 7.33 13.93 1.48
CA GLY A 246 6.60 15.19 1.27
C GLY A 246 5.11 14.98 1.00
N SER A 247 4.46 14.09 1.75
CA SER A 247 3.00 13.84 1.66
C SER A 247 2.19 15.09 2.03
N LEU A 248 0.98 15.19 1.47
CA LEU A 248 0.00 16.23 1.77
C LEU A 248 -0.54 16.12 3.20
#